data_AF-A0A5S4ESY0-F1
#
_entry.id   AF-A0A5S4ESY0-F1
#
_cell.length_a   1.000
_cell.length_b   1.000
_cell.length_c   1.000
_cell.angle_alpha   90.00
_cell.angle_beta   90.00
_cell.angle_gamma   90.00
#
_symmetry.space_group_name_H-M   'P 1'
#
loop_
_entity.id
_entity.type
_entity.pdbx_description
1 polymer ?
#
loop_
_entity_poly.entity_id
_entity_poly.type
_entity_poly.pdbx_seq_one_letter_code
_entity_poly.pdbx_strand_id
1 'polypeptide(L)'
;MQSGLAEVLAGLAVADALPAAPPTGWEETFVLADALAADSEGFVRALLAHNVPLAGRCAAQPEVSISPALRAMLQQTLFERSRDASADLRARSANRASNGAKARTATTCCRWSRFRPERTRSAATRESTPTRRPRTRSQSASSRSHAFR
;
A
#
# COMPACT_ATOMS: atom_id res chain seq x y z
N MET A 1 -23.78 3.22 3.94
CA MET A 1 -23.95 3.42 2.49
C MET A 1 -22.80 4.32 2.05
N GLN A 2 -21.83 3.81 1.28
CA GLN A 2 -20.76 4.65 0.73
C GLN A 2 -21.21 5.17 -0.63
N SER A 3 -21.23 6.50 -0.81
CA SER A 3 -21.46 7.12 -2.11
C SER A 3 -20.35 6.72 -3.09
N GLY A 4 -20.68 6.59 -4.36
CA GLY A 4 -19.69 6.23 -5.39
C GLY A 4 -18.66 7.35 -5.57
N LEU A 5 -17.39 7.01 -5.86
CA LEU A 5 -16.33 8.01 -6.07
C LEU A 5 -16.71 9.08 -7.10
N ALA A 6 -17.35 8.69 -8.20
CA ALA A 6 -17.74 9.61 -9.26
C ALA A 6 -18.80 10.63 -8.80
N GLU A 7 -19.72 10.21 -7.94
CA GLU A 7 -20.77 11.05 -7.37
C GLU A 7 -20.18 12.09 -6.41
N VAL A 8 -19.25 11.66 -5.55
CA VAL A 8 -18.55 12.57 -4.62
C VAL A 8 -17.70 13.58 -5.38
N LEU A 9 -16.98 13.16 -6.43
CA LEU A 9 -16.18 14.06 -7.24
C LEU A 9 -17.01 15.10 -8.01
N ALA A 10 -18.22 14.73 -8.47
CA ALA A 10 -19.11 15.65 -9.17
C ALA A 10 -19.63 16.80 -8.28
N GLY A 11 -19.69 16.59 -6.96
CA GLY A 11 -20.15 17.59 -6.00
C GLY A 11 -19.05 18.46 -5.38
N LEU A 12 -17.77 18.18 -5.64
CA LEU A 12 -16.65 18.91 -5.03
C LEU A 12 -16.24 20.12 -5.88
N ALA A 13 -16.20 21.29 -5.26
CA ALA A 13 -15.55 22.46 -5.83
C ALA A 13 -14.02 22.28 -5.87
N VAL A 14 -13.34 23.08 -6.71
CA VAL A 14 -11.88 23.02 -6.88
C VAL A 14 -11.12 23.17 -5.55
N ALA A 15 -11.64 23.99 -4.64
CA ALA A 15 -11.01 24.29 -3.35
C ALA A 15 -11.48 23.40 -2.20
N ASP A 16 -12.47 22.52 -2.39
CA ASP A 16 -12.98 21.69 -1.31
C ASP A 16 -11.91 20.72 -0.80
N ALA A 17 -12.03 20.21 0.42
CA ALA A 17 -11.16 19.12 0.86
C ALA A 17 -11.54 17.83 0.11
N LEU A 18 -10.55 17.04 -0.33
CA LEU A 18 -10.85 15.69 -0.81
C LEU A 18 -11.34 14.84 0.36
N PRO A 19 -12.28 13.90 0.13
CA PRO A 19 -12.66 12.94 1.16
C PRO A 19 -11.42 12.17 1.62
N ALA A 20 -11.31 11.95 2.93
CA ALA A 20 -10.22 11.17 3.49
C ALA A 20 -10.23 9.76 2.89
N ALA A 21 -9.06 9.25 2.52
CA ALA A 21 -8.94 7.86 2.14
C ALA A 21 -9.30 6.98 3.36
N PRO A 22 -10.01 5.86 3.17
CA PRO A 22 -10.22 4.92 4.26
C PRO A 22 -8.85 4.46 4.78
N PRO A 23 -8.63 4.42 6.11
CA PRO A 23 -7.39 3.92 6.67
C PRO A 23 -7.21 2.46 6.23
N THR A 24 -5.97 2.10 5.89
CA THR A 24 -5.67 0.77 5.35
C THR A 24 -5.43 -0.27 6.45
N GLY A 25 -5.62 0.13 7.72
CA GLY A 25 -5.68 -0.72 8.91
C GLY A 25 -4.32 -1.08 9.50
N TRP A 26 -3.27 -1.11 8.68
CA TRP A 26 -1.91 -1.40 9.15
C TRP A 26 -1.33 -0.25 9.99
N GLU A 27 -1.77 0.99 9.77
CA GLU A 27 -1.24 2.16 10.46
C GLU A 27 -1.49 2.11 11.98
N GLU A 28 -2.60 1.50 12.39
CA GLU A 28 -2.98 1.32 13.80
C GLU A 28 -1.91 0.56 14.60
N THR A 29 -1.27 -0.42 13.95
CA THR A 29 -0.24 -1.25 14.59
C THR A 29 1.01 -0.43 14.92
N PHE A 30 1.37 0.54 14.08
CA PHE A 30 2.52 1.41 14.32
C PHE A 30 2.26 2.43 15.42
N VAL A 31 1.04 2.97 15.47
CA VAL A 31 0.62 3.88 16.53
C VAL A 31 0.66 3.19 17.89
N LEU A 32 0.15 1.95 17.98
CA LEU A 32 0.24 1.14 19.19
C LEU A 32 1.68 0.75 19.54
N ALA A 33 2.49 0.40 18.54
CA ALA A 33 3.89 0.04 18.76
C ALA A 33 4.71 1.21 19.34
N ASP A 34 4.46 2.44 18.89
CA ASP A 34 5.17 3.64 19.38
C ASP A 34 4.89 3.91 20.87
N ALA A 35 3.63 3.76 21.29
CA ALA A 35 3.22 3.91 22.68
C ALA A 35 3.84 2.83 23.61
N LEU A 36 4.23 1.68 23.05
CA LEU A 36 4.89 0.58 23.77
C LEU A 36 6.42 0.61 23.62
N ALA A 37 6.97 1.48 22.78
CA ALA A 37 8.39 1.51 22.50
C ALA A 37 9.17 2.05 23.71
N ALA A 38 10.30 1.41 24.02
CA ALA A 38 11.23 1.93 25.02
C ALA A 38 11.90 3.25 24.57
N ASP A 39 12.01 3.45 23.26
CA ASP A 39 12.55 4.66 22.63
C ASP A 39 11.57 5.16 21.54
N SER A 40 10.51 5.86 21.96
CA SER A 40 9.55 6.46 21.04
C SER A 40 10.17 7.56 20.17
N GLU A 41 11.18 8.28 20.69
CA GLU A 41 11.85 9.33 19.92
C GLU A 41 12.62 8.76 18.73
N GLY A 42 13.37 7.66 18.93
CA GLY A 42 14.02 6.92 17.87
C GLY A 42 13.02 6.30 16.88
N PHE A 43 11.91 5.75 17.38
CA PHE A 43 10.84 5.18 16.55
C PHE A 43 10.24 6.22 15.61
N VAL A 44 9.84 7.38 16.15
CA VAL A 44 9.26 8.49 15.37
C VAL A 44 10.26 9.01 14.33
N ARG A 45 11.56 9.15 14.66
CA ARG A 45 12.60 9.55 13.70
C ARG A 45 12.75 8.56 12.55
N ALA A 46 12.75 7.26 12.84
CA ALA A 46 12.83 6.23 11.81
C ALA A 46 11.61 6.30 10.88
N LEU A 47 10.42 6.54 11.45
CA LEU A 47 9.18 6.61 10.68
C LEU A 47 9.11 7.87 9.81
N LEU A 48 9.70 8.99 10.26
CA LEU A 48 9.76 10.24 9.51
C LEU A 48 10.36 10.07 8.11
N ALA A 49 11.40 9.24 7.99
CA ALA A 49 12.11 8.99 6.72
C ALA A 49 11.25 8.25 5.67
N HIS A 50 10.19 7.55 6.10
CA HIS A 50 9.37 6.71 5.23
C HIS A 50 7.94 7.23 5.10
N ASN A 51 7.35 7.74 6.19
CA ASN A 51 5.96 8.15 6.25
C ASN A 51 5.75 9.27 7.28
N VAL A 52 5.99 10.51 6.84
CA VAL A 52 5.83 11.72 7.67
C VAL A 52 4.43 11.83 8.32
N PRO A 53 3.29 11.64 7.62
CA PRO A 53 1.96 11.66 8.25
C PRO A 53 1.80 10.65 9.38
N LEU A 54 2.32 9.43 9.20
CA LEU A 54 2.23 8.40 10.24
C LEU A 54 3.13 8.75 11.43
N ALA A 55 4.34 9.25 11.19
CA ALA A 55 5.23 9.77 12.24
C ALA A 55 4.55 10.87 13.06
N GLY A 56 3.79 11.75 12.42
CA GLY A 56 2.98 12.77 13.11
C GLY A 56 1.87 12.18 13.99
N ARG A 57 1.19 11.13 13.54
CA ARG A 57 0.17 10.43 14.34
C ARG A 57 0.76 9.70 15.55
N CYS A 58 1.93 9.09 15.38
CA CYS A 58 2.70 8.46 16.46
C CYS A 58 3.11 9.50 17.51
N ALA A 59 3.74 10.60 17.09
CA ALA A 59 4.16 11.71 17.96
C ALA A 59 3.04 12.50 18.66
N ALA A 60 1.78 12.30 18.23
CA ALA A 60 0.60 12.94 18.81
C ALA A 60 -0.08 12.09 19.89
N GLN A 61 0.35 10.84 20.12
CA GLN A 61 -0.18 10.01 21.19
C GLN A 61 0.16 10.61 22.57
N PRO A 62 -0.76 10.56 23.54
CA PRO A 62 -0.52 11.12 24.87
C PRO A 62 0.56 10.35 25.66
N GLU A 63 0.76 9.06 25.39
CA GLU A 63 1.78 8.22 26.01
C GLU A 63 3.18 8.46 25.45
N VAL A 64 3.29 9.14 24.31
CA VAL A 64 4.54 9.33 23.58
C VAL A 64 5.15 10.69 23.93
N SER A 65 6.28 10.64 24.64
CA SER A 65 7.10 11.83 24.93
C SER A 65 8.23 11.94 23.93
N ILE A 66 8.30 13.08 23.22
CA ILE A 66 9.37 13.41 22.28
C ILE A 66 9.97 14.76 22.61
N SER A 67 11.24 14.96 22.27
CA SER A 67 11.89 16.24 22.44
C SER A 67 11.15 17.39 21.72
N PRO A 68 11.13 18.61 22.29
CA PRO A 68 10.53 19.78 21.64
C PRO A 68 11.14 20.08 20.26
N ALA A 69 12.44 19.80 20.11
CA ALA A 69 13.16 19.96 18.85
C ALA A 69 12.63 19.00 17.76
N LEU A 70 12.42 17.72 18.10
CA LEU A 70 11.81 16.76 17.17
C LEU A 70 10.38 17.18 16.82
N ARG A 71 9.60 17.64 17.80
CA ARG A 71 8.22 18.12 17.58
C ARG A 71 8.19 19.30 16.60
N ALA A 72 9.06 20.29 16.78
CA ALA A 72 9.16 21.45 15.90
C ALA A 72 9.57 21.04 14.48
N MET A 73 10.55 20.14 14.35
CA MET A 73 10.96 19.59 13.05
C MET A 73 9.78 18.89 12.35
N LEU A 74 9.04 18.05 13.08
CA LEU A 74 7.88 17.33 12.56
C LEU A 74 6.79 18.28 12.04
N GLN A 75 6.48 19.32 12.82
CA GLN A 75 5.52 20.35 12.42
C GLN A 75 5.96 21.05 11.13
N GLN A 76 7.24 21.42 11.04
CA GLN A 76 7.80 22.05 9.85
C GLN A 76 7.75 21.14 8.63
N THR A 77 8.16 19.87 8.77
CA THR A 77 8.13 18.89 7.67
C THR A 77 6.70 18.60 7.19
N LEU A 78 5.73 18.49 8.11
CA LEU A 78 4.32 18.32 7.75
C LEU A 78 3.77 19.54 7.00
N PHE A 79 4.14 20.74 7.45
CA PHE A 79 3.75 21.98 6.80
C PHE A 79 4.33 22.09 5.38
N GLU A 80 5.62 21.80 5.19
CA GLU A 80 6.25 21.77 3.88
C GLU A 80 5.59 20.73 2.95
N ARG A 81 5.35 19.53 3.47
CA ARG A 81 4.67 18.46 2.71
C ARG A 81 3.26 18.85 2.29
N SER A 82 2.52 19.61 3.10
CA SER A 82 1.17 20.06 2.74
C SER A 82 1.14 20.96 1.49
N ARG A 83 2.28 21.56 1.14
CA ARG A 83 2.46 22.43 -0.04
C ARG A 83 3.13 21.72 -1.21
N ASP A 84 3.57 20.48 -1.04
CA ASP A 84 4.24 19.73 -2.09
C ASP A 84 3.22 19.15 -3.09
N ALA A 85 3.31 19.59 -4.35
CA ALA A 85 2.49 19.09 -5.45
C ALA A 85 2.69 17.58 -5.70
N SER A 86 3.85 17.02 -5.32
CA SER A 86 4.11 15.57 -5.42
C SER A 86 3.35 14.76 -4.38
N ALA A 87 3.02 15.37 -3.23
CA ALA A 87 2.23 14.80 -2.16
C ALA A 87 0.72 15.09 -2.32
N ASP A 88 0.36 16.18 -3.00
CA ASP A 88 -1.03 16.57 -3.26
C ASP A 88 -1.72 15.59 -4.24
N LEU A 89 -2.85 15.02 -3.80
CA LEU A 89 -3.56 14.01 -4.57
C LEU A 89 -4.22 14.58 -5.84
N ARG A 90 -4.62 15.86 -5.85
CA ARG A 90 -5.18 16.52 -7.03
C ARG A 90 -4.11 16.76 -8.09
N ALA A 91 -2.97 17.32 -7.70
CA ALA A 91 -1.85 17.55 -8.59
C ALA A 91 -1.36 16.23 -9.22
N ARG A 92 -1.25 15.15 -8.43
CA ARG A 92 -0.88 13.82 -8.93
C ARG A 92 -1.89 13.23 -9.90
N SER A 93 -3.19 13.31 -9.60
CA SER A 93 -4.24 12.79 -10.48
C SER A 93 -4.35 13.59 -11.78
N ALA A 94 -4.25 14.92 -11.70
CA ALA A 94 -4.20 15.80 -12.87
C ALA A 94 -2.98 15.52 -13.75
N ASN A 95 -1.79 15.32 -13.17
CA ASN A 95 -0.58 14.96 -13.90
C ASN A 95 -0.71 13.58 -14.59
N ARG A 96 -1.36 12.61 -13.94
CA ARG A 96 -1.65 11.32 -14.57
C ARG A 96 -2.61 11.47 -15.76
N ALA A 97 -3.65 12.28 -15.62
CA ALA A 97 -4.61 12.55 -16.69
C ALA A 97 -3.95 13.28 -17.88
N SER A 98 -3.10 14.27 -17.62
CA SER A 98 -2.37 15.01 -18.68
C SER A 98 -1.36 14.13 -19.41
N ASN A 99 -0.62 13.27 -18.70
CA ASN A 99 0.28 12.29 -19.32
C ASN A 99 -0.48 11.23 -20.13
N GLY A 100 -1.66 10.80 -19.66
CA GLY A 100 -2.55 9.92 -20.41
C GLY A 100 -3.15 10.57 -21.67
N ALA A 101 -3.37 11.89 -21.67
CA ALA A 101 -3.75 12.63 -22.86
C ALA A 101 -2.59 12.75 -23.87
N LYS A 102 -1.37 13.06 -23.40
CA LYS A 102 -0.15 13.09 -24.24
C LYS A 102 0.16 11.72 -24.89
N ALA A 103 -0.05 10.62 -24.16
CA ALA A 103 0.14 9.27 -24.72
C ALA A 103 -0.90 8.92 -25.80
N ARG A 104 -2.12 9.44 -25.69
CA ARG A 104 -3.19 9.24 -26.69
C ARG A 104 -2.98 10.07 -27.95
N THR A 105 -2.44 11.28 -27.86
CA THR A 105 -2.09 12.08 -29.04
C THR A 105 -0.83 11.58 -29.76
N ALA A 106 0.07 10.87 -29.08
CA ALA A 106 1.19 10.16 -29.72
C ALA A 106 0.77 8.82 -30.39
N THR A 107 -0.44 8.32 -30.12
CA THR A 107 -0.94 7.03 -30.63
C THR A 107 -2.09 7.24 -31.62
N THR A 108 -1.83 8.00 -32.68
CA THR A 108 -2.63 7.94 -33.90
C THR A 108 -1.68 7.71 -35.08
N CYS A 109 -1.48 6.45 -35.49
CA CYS A 109 -2.01 5.93 -36.76
C CYS A 109 -1.40 4.58 -37.23
N CYS A 110 -0.17 4.17 -36.89
CA CYS A 110 0.48 3.09 -37.71
C CYS A 110 0.84 1.74 -37.06
N ARG A 111 0.66 1.47 -35.76
CA ARG A 111 1.26 0.25 -35.16
C ARG A 111 0.32 -0.82 -34.56
N TRP A 112 -0.91 -0.49 -34.17
CA TRP A 112 -1.73 -1.42 -33.37
C TRP A 112 -2.78 -2.23 -34.16
N SER A 113 -3.01 -1.96 -35.44
CA SER A 113 -3.97 -2.72 -36.27
C SER A 113 -3.40 -4.02 -36.86
N ARG A 114 -2.13 -4.36 -36.62
CA ARG A 114 -1.46 -5.56 -37.18
C ARG A 114 -1.19 -6.67 -36.15
N PHE A 115 -1.89 -6.68 -35.01
CA PHE A 115 -1.84 -7.81 -34.08
C PHE A 115 -3.22 -8.47 -33.96
N ARG A 116 -3.58 -9.19 -35.02
CA ARG A 116 -4.67 -10.17 -34.99
C ARG A 116 -4.01 -11.50 -34.63
N PRO A 117 -4.19 -12.07 -33.43
CA PRO A 117 -3.65 -13.39 -33.15
C PRO A 117 -4.46 -14.39 -33.98
N GLU A 118 -3.84 -14.92 -35.05
CA GLU A 118 -4.34 -16.09 -35.75
C GLU A 118 -4.39 -17.24 -34.75
N ARG A 119 -5.62 -17.65 -34.42
CA ARG A 119 -5.90 -18.81 -33.58
C ARG A 119 -5.54 -20.05 -34.39
N THR A 120 -4.28 -20.44 -34.40
CA THR A 120 -3.86 -21.75 -34.93
C THR A 120 -4.44 -22.84 -34.05
N ARG A 121 -5.57 -23.39 -34.49
CA ARG A 121 -6.15 -24.60 -33.95
C ARG A 121 -5.30 -25.79 -34.41
N SER A 122 -4.17 -26.03 -33.73
CA SER A 122 -3.49 -27.32 -33.84
C SER A 122 -4.23 -28.32 -32.95
N ALA A 123 -5.07 -29.12 -33.59
CA ALA A 123 -5.56 -30.36 -33.03
C ALA A 123 -4.38 -31.33 -32.79
N ALA A 124 -4.58 -32.20 -31.80
CA ALA A 124 -3.68 -33.26 -31.35
C ALA A 124 -2.58 -32.83 -30.36
N THR A 125 -2.83 -33.05 -29.07
CA THR A 125 -2.14 -34.14 -28.35
C THR A 125 -3.04 -34.60 -27.21
N ARG A 126 -3.02 -35.91 -27.01
CA ARG A 126 -3.96 -36.71 -26.24
C ARG A 126 -3.96 -36.35 -24.77
N GLU A 127 -5.17 -36.34 -24.23
CA GLU A 127 -5.49 -36.44 -22.82
C GLU A 127 -4.75 -37.64 -22.21
N SER A 128 -3.94 -37.37 -21.19
CA SER A 128 -3.30 -38.41 -20.38
C SER A 128 -3.35 -37.94 -18.94
N THR A 129 -4.47 -38.28 -18.31
CA THR A 129 -4.69 -38.26 -16.87
C THR A 129 -3.58 -39.02 -16.14
N PRO A 130 -2.93 -38.44 -15.11
CA PRO A 130 -2.28 -39.23 -14.08
C PRO A 130 -3.13 -39.19 -12.81
N THR A 131 -3.74 -40.35 -12.58
CA THR A 131 -4.30 -40.93 -11.37
C THR A 131 -3.69 -40.39 -10.06
N ARG A 132 -4.59 -39.88 -9.21
CA ARG A 132 -4.41 -39.51 -7.82
C ARG A 132 -3.82 -40.68 -7.01
N ARG A 133 -2.57 -40.58 -6.55
CA ARG A 133 -1.99 -41.53 -5.58
C ARG A 133 -2.40 -41.18 -4.14
N PRO A 134 -2.71 -42.17 -3.29
CA PRO A 134 -3.19 -41.95 -1.94
C PRO A 134 -2.07 -41.49 -0.99
N ARG A 135 -2.45 -40.60 -0.06
CA ARG A 135 -1.64 -40.19 1.10
C ARG A 135 -1.26 -41.41 1.93
N THR A 136 0.03 -41.76 1.97
CA THR A 136 0.56 -42.67 2.97
C THR A 136 0.84 -41.90 4.26
N ARG A 137 -0.04 -42.10 5.24
CA ARG A 137 0.15 -41.72 6.65
C ARG A 137 1.03 -42.80 7.28
N SER A 138 2.32 -42.53 7.51
CA SER A 138 3.13 -43.36 8.40
C SER A 138 3.04 -42.78 9.82
N GLN A 139 2.13 -43.33 10.62
CA GLN A 139 2.37 -43.42 12.05
C GLN A 139 3.14 -44.73 12.29
N SER A 140 4.30 -44.64 12.92
CA SER A 140 4.79 -45.72 13.78
C SER A 140 5.40 -45.08 15.02
N ALA A 141 4.67 -45.25 16.12
CA ALA A 141 5.12 -45.04 17.47
C ALA A 141 6.12 -46.12 17.90
N SER A 142 6.68 -45.93 19.10
CA SER A 142 7.45 -46.88 19.94
C SER A 142 8.97 -46.84 19.68
N SER A 143 9.84 -46.75 20.68
CA SER A 143 9.68 -46.84 22.13
C SER A 143 11.01 -46.46 22.83
N ARG A 144 10.90 -46.01 24.08
CA ARG A 144 11.86 -46.20 25.20
C ARG A 144 13.17 -45.40 25.19
N SER A 145 13.30 -44.45 26.12
CA SER A 145 13.77 -44.63 27.51
C SER A 145 15.30 -44.67 27.59
N HIS A 146 15.91 -43.65 28.19
CA HIS A 146 16.63 -43.81 29.45
C HIS A 146 17.02 -42.44 30.02
N ALA A 147 16.57 -42.20 31.25
CA ALA A 147 17.17 -41.24 32.17
C ALA A 147 18.59 -41.70 32.54
N PHE A 148 19.51 -40.77 32.79
CA PHE A 148 20.31 -40.75 34.02
C PHE A 148 21.19 -39.49 34.10
N ARG A 149 21.08 -38.80 35.24
CA ARG A 149 22.01 -37.89 35.93
C ARG A 149 22.57 -36.66 35.22
#